data_AF-A0A5N1IH44-F1
#
_entry.id   AF-A0A5N1IH44-F1
#
_cell.length_a   1.000
_cell.length_b   1.000
_cell.length_c   1.000
_cell.angle_alpha   90.00
_cell.angle_beta   90.00
_cell.angle_gamma   90.00
#
_symmetry.space_group_name_H-M   'P 1'
#
loop_
_entity.id
_entity.type
_entity.pdbx_description
1 polymer ?
#
loop_
_entity_poly.entity_id
_entity_poly.type
_entity_poly.pdbx_seq_one_letter_code
_entity_poly.pdbx_strand_id
1 'polypeptide(L)'
;MAKKLEDWLIKDLRWQAGLVYNSVLQTIATVAFQLVDVVFTDECVDFVFYCISDKTFKLTISYNNTSRNNASVFDKDYQSVFKDYFEEKIAENEEEVNHDREKDED
;
A
#
# COMPACT_ATOMS: atom_id res chain seq x y z
N MET A 1 9.49 -29.32 5.20
CA MET A 1 9.99 -28.69 3.96
C MET A 1 8.97 -27.70 3.40
N ALA A 2 7.68 -28.04 3.37
CA ALA A 2 6.58 -27.16 2.96
C ALA A 2 6.51 -25.81 3.70
N LYS A 3 6.57 -25.79 5.04
CA LYS A 3 6.49 -24.54 5.83
C LYS A 3 7.55 -23.49 5.47
N LYS A 4 8.78 -23.93 5.19
CA LYS A 4 9.86 -23.00 4.78
C LYS A 4 9.62 -22.38 3.41
N LEU A 5 8.93 -23.09 2.52
CA LEU A 5 8.59 -22.60 1.18
C LEU A 5 7.44 -21.60 1.26
N GLU A 6 6.43 -21.89 2.09
CA GLU A 6 5.32 -20.98 2.37
C GLU A 6 5.80 -19.68 3.02
N ASP A 7 6.65 -19.76 4.04
CA ASP A 7 7.26 -18.57 4.68
C ASP A 7 8.08 -17.73 3.68
N TRP A 8 8.77 -18.40 2.75
CA TRP A 8 9.53 -17.71 1.70
C TRP A 8 8.61 -17.00 0.70
N LEU A 9 7.55 -17.68 0.26
CA LEU A 9 6.56 -17.12 -0.66
C LEU A 9 5.86 -15.90 -0.06
N ILE A 10 5.42 -15.96 1.19
CA ILE A 10 4.81 -14.81 1.89
C ILE A 10 5.78 -13.62 1.93
N LYS A 11 7.06 -13.85 2.22
CA LYS A 11 8.07 -12.78 2.23
C LYS A 11 8.27 -12.16 0.85
N ASP A 12 8.30 -12.99 -0.19
CA ASP A 12 8.43 -12.52 -1.57
C ASP A 12 7.22 -11.67 -1.99
N LEU A 13 6.00 -12.14 -1.71
CA LEU A 13 4.77 -11.40 -1.99
C LEU A 13 4.73 -10.05 -1.27
N ARG A 14 5.09 -10.00 0.01
CA ARG A 14 5.18 -8.74 0.78
C ARG A 14 6.25 -7.80 0.24
N TRP A 15 7.37 -8.34 -0.25
CA TRP A 15 8.40 -7.52 -0.90
C TRP A 15 7.88 -6.91 -2.21
N GLN A 16 7.17 -7.68 -3.03
CA GLN A 16 6.52 -7.16 -4.25
C GLN A 16 5.50 -6.07 -3.93
N ALA A 17 4.68 -6.25 -2.89
CA ALA A 17 3.75 -5.24 -2.41
C ALA A 17 4.46 -3.91 -2.10
N GLY A 18 5.59 -3.98 -1.40
CA GLY A 18 6.40 -2.81 -1.07
C GLY A 18 7.02 -2.13 -2.28
N LEU A 19 7.43 -2.87 -3.31
CA LEU A 19 7.90 -2.27 -4.56
C LEU A 19 6.80 -1.47 -5.27
N VAL A 20 5.59 -2.03 -5.36
CA VAL A 20 4.46 -1.33 -5.96
C VAL A 20 4.11 -0.08 -5.15
N TYR A 21 4.03 -0.20 -3.82
CA TYR A 21 3.74 0.93 -2.94
C TYR A 21 4.75 2.08 -3.11
N ASN A 22 6.05 1.76 -3.12
CA ASN A 22 7.10 2.75 -3.34
C ASN A 22 7.00 3.43 -4.71
N SER A 23 6.63 2.68 -5.76
CA SER A 23 6.38 3.26 -7.09
C SER A 23 5.20 4.23 -7.09
N VAL A 24 4.12 3.92 -6.36
CA VAL A 24 2.97 4.81 -6.21
C VAL A 24 3.36 6.07 -5.45
N LEU A 25 4.08 5.92 -4.34
CA LEU A 25 4.58 7.02 -3.52
C LEU A 25 5.49 7.98 -4.30
N GLN A 26 6.38 7.46 -5.15
CA GLN A 26 7.22 8.28 -6.03
C GLN A 26 6.41 9.12 -7.02
N THR A 27 5.19 8.69 -7.37
CA THR A 27 4.31 9.42 -8.30
C THR A 27 3.70 10.67 -7.66
N ILE A 28 3.57 10.72 -6.32
CA ILE A 28 2.80 11.78 -5.62
C ILE A 28 3.61 12.72 -4.74
N ALA A 29 4.94 12.66 -4.79
CA ALA A 29 5.81 13.49 -3.94
C ALA A 29 5.41 13.43 -2.44
N THR A 30 5.26 12.19 -1.95
CA THR A 30 5.06 11.62 -0.60
C THR A 30 4.67 12.49 0.60
N VAL A 31 5.28 13.66 0.84
CA VAL A 31 5.19 14.34 2.15
C VAL A 31 3.81 14.94 2.47
N ALA A 32 2.93 15.08 1.47
CA ALA A 32 1.63 15.71 1.64
C ALA A 32 0.45 14.74 1.65
N PHE A 33 0.69 13.42 1.55
CA PHE A 33 -0.37 12.44 1.32
C PHE A 33 -0.23 11.22 2.22
N GLN A 34 -1.34 10.86 2.87
CA GLN A 34 -1.46 9.64 3.67
C GLN A 34 -2.25 8.59 2.91
N LEU A 35 -1.73 7.36 2.83
CA LEU A 35 -2.49 6.22 2.33
C LEU A 35 -3.57 5.86 3.36
N VAL A 36 -4.81 5.70 2.90
CA VAL A 36 -5.96 5.39 3.79
C VAL A 36 -6.78 4.18 3.34
N ASP A 37 -6.66 3.76 2.07
CA ASP A 37 -7.38 2.60 1.56
C ASP A 37 -6.69 2.04 0.32
N VAL A 38 -6.85 0.73 0.08
CA VAL A 38 -6.38 0.02 -1.11
C VAL A 38 -7.46 -0.91 -1.62
N VAL A 39 -7.94 -0.65 -2.83
CA VAL A 39 -9.03 -1.41 -3.46
C VAL A 39 -8.49 -2.26 -4.60
N PHE A 40 -8.63 -3.58 -4.46
CA PHE A 40 -8.26 -4.53 -5.51
C PHE A 40 -9.41 -4.73 -6.48
N THR A 41 -9.14 -4.57 -7.77
CA THR A 41 -10.04 -4.96 -8.86
C THR A 41 -9.35 -5.99 -9.76
N ASP A 42 -10.09 -6.50 -10.76
CA ASP A 42 -9.55 -7.47 -11.71
C ASP A 42 -8.42 -6.89 -12.58
N GLU A 43 -8.48 -5.60 -12.91
CA GLU A 43 -7.56 -4.95 -13.86
C GLU A 43 -6.56 -4.00 -13.18
N CYS A 44 -6.89 -3.48 -12.00
CA CYS A 44 -6.05 -2.53 -11.28
C CYS A 44 -6.14 -2.67 -9.77
N VAL A 45 -5.17 -2.08 -9.08
CA VAL A 45 -5.21 -1.82 -7.65
C VAL A 45 -5.24 -0.32 -7.45
N ASP A 46 -6.29 0.18 -6.81
CA ASP A 46 -6.48 1.59 -6.53
C ASP A 46 -5.93 1.92 -5.15
N PHE A 47 -4.93 2.81 -5.11
CA PHE A 47 -4.36 3.36 -3.89
C PHE A 47 -5.03 4.69 -3.59
N VAL A 48 -5.67 4.78 -2.44
CA VAL A 48 -6.41 5.97 -2.02
C VAL A 48 -5.61 6.74 -0.99
N PHE A 49 -5.37 8.01 -1.31
CA PHE A 49 -4.66 8.93 -0.45
C PHE A 49 -5.53 10.12 -0.05
N TYR A 50 -5.34 10.62 1.17
CA TYR A 50 -5.81 11.94 1.57
C TYR A 50 -4.65 12.92 1.69
N CYS A 51 -4.86 14.13 1.20
CA CYS A 51 -3.91 15.21 1.44
C CYS A 51 -3.96 15.64 2.91
N ILE A 52 -2.80 15.62 3.58
CA ILE A 52 -2.60 16.10 4.95
C ILE A 52 -2.45 17.63 4.88
N SER A 53 -3.57 18.32 4.63
CA SER A 53 -3.62 19.80 4.67
C SER A 53 -5.00 20.28 5.13
N ASP A 54 -5.09 21.56 5.49
CA ASP A 54 -6.34 22.23 5.88
C ASP A 54 -7.45 22.13 4.81
N LYS A 55 -7.08 21.82 3.56
CA LYS A 55 -8.00 21.51 2.46
C LYS A 55 -7.82 20.07 2.06
N THR A 56 -8.56 19.19 2.72
CA THR A 56 -8.53 17.76 2.45
C THR A 56 -9.12 17.48 1.06
N PHE A 57 -8.31 16.92 0.16
CA PHE A 57 -8.81 16.30 -1.07
C PHE A 57 -8.31 14.86 -1.18
N LYS A 58 -9.13 14.04 -1.82
CA LYS A 58 -8.85 12.63 -2.10
C LYS A 58 -8.08 12.50 -3.40
N LEU A 59 -6.98 11.77 -3.37
CA LEU A 59 -6.25 11.35 -4.56
C LEU A 59 -6.37 9.84 -4.70
N THR A 60 -6.60 9.35 -5.91
CA THR A 60 -6.64 7.92 -6.20
C THR A 60 -5.68 7.62 -7.33
N ILE A 61 -4.77 6.67 -7.10
CA ILE A 61 -3.83 6.17 -8.10
C ILE A 61 -4.17 4.73 -8.41
N SER A 62 -4.56 4.49 -9.65
CA SER A 62 -4.78 3.15 -10.17
C SER A 62 -3.47 2.58 -10.71
N TYR A 63 -2.99 1.52 -10.08
CA TYR A 63 -1.87 0.72 -10.57
C TYR A 63 -2.41 -0.41 -11.43
N ASN A 64 -1.98 -0.49 -12.69
CA ASN A 64 -2.39 -1.59 -13.57
C ASN A 64 -1.90 -2.92 -12.97
N ASN A 65 -2.85 -3.78 -12.60
CA ASN A 65 -2.59 -5.07 -11.98
C ASN A 65 -2.12 -6.11 -13.02
N THR A 66 -2.09 -5.74 -14.30
CA THR A 66 -1.75 -6.65 -15.39
C THR A 66 -0.34 -6.37 -15.91
N SER A 67 0.52 -7.38 -15.87
CA SER A 67 1.85 -7.33 -16.46
C SER A 67 1.80 -7.46 -17.99
N ARG A 68 2.95 -7.26 -18.66
CA ARG A 68 3.09 -7.41 -20.12
C ARG A 68 2.69 -8.78 -20.67
N ASN A 69 2.68 -9.82 -19.85
CA ASN A 69 2.28 -11.19 -20.22
C ASN A 69 0.87 -11.56 -19.72
N ASN A 70 0.02 -10.58 -19.42
CA ASN A 70 -1.32 -10.75 -18.88
C ASN A 70 -1.37 -11.50 -17.52
N ALA A 71 -0.26 -11.54 -16.78
CA ALA A 71 -0.24 -12.09 -15.44
C ALA A 71 -0.65 -10.99 -14.45
N SER A 72 -1.41 -11.37 -13.44
CA SER A 72 -1.74 -10.44 -12.36
C SER A 72 -0.51 -10.23 -11.47
N VAL A 73 -0.13 -8.97 -11.23
CA VAL A 73 0.92 -8.62 -10.26
C VAL A 73 0.46 -8.98 -8.86
N PHE A 74 -0.82 -8.78 -8.58
CA PHE A 74 -1.50 -9.16 -7.36
C PHE A 74 -2.43 -10.35 -7.62
N ASP A 75 -1.81 -11.52 -7.72
CA ASP A 75 -2.51 -12.79 -7.88
C ASP A 75 -3.64 -12.93 -6.85
N LYS A 76 -4.84 -13.28 -7.35
CA LYS A 76 -6.07 -13.39 -6.56
C LYS A 76 -5.92 -14.36 -5.40
N ASP A 77 -5.16 -15.44 -5.59
CA ASP A 77 -4.94 -16.46 -4.55
C ASP A 77 -4.12 -15.92 -3.37
N TYR A 78 -3.39 -14.82 -3.59
CA TYR A 78 -2.52 -14.20 -2.58
C TYR A 78 -2.95 -12.78 -2.19
N GLN A 79 -4.13 -12.32 -2.62
CA GLN A 79 -4.66 -10.99 -2.30
C GLN A 79 -4.74 -10.71 -0.80
N SER A 80 -4.95 -11.73 0.04
CA SER A 80 -4.92 -11.55 1.50
C SER A 80 -3.56 -11.07 1.99
N VAL A 81 -2.45 -11.63 1.49
CA VAL A 81 -1.09 -11.24 1.90
C VAL A 81 -0.79 -9.78 1.52
N PHE A 82 -1.30 -9.35 0.37
CA PHE A 82 -1.18 -7.96 -0.08
C PHE A 82 -2.05 -7.01 0.74
N LYS A 83 -3.29 -7.40 1.06
CA LYS A 83 -4.17 -6.62 1.95
C LYS A 83 -3.56 -6.43 3.32
N ASP A 84 -3.08 -7.50 3.96
CA ASP A 84 -2.43 -7.45 5.26
C ASP A 84 -1.24 -6.46 5.24
N TYR A 85 -0.42 -6.50 4.18
CA TYR A 85 0.68 -5.55 4.02
C TYR A 85 0.21 -4.09 3.95
N PHE A 86 -0.84 -3.79 3.19
CA PHE A 86 -1.32 -2.40 3.04
C PHE A 86 -2.07 -1.90 4.28
N GLU A 87 -2.83 -2.77 4.96
CA GLU A 87 -3.47 -2.46 6.23
C GLU A 87 -2.42 -2.10 7.30
N GLU A 88 -1.32 -2.84 7.38
CA GLU A 88 -0.18 -2.49 8.24
C GLU A 88 0.39 -1.12 7.89
N LYS A 89 0.54 -0.78 6.60
CA LYS A 89 1.03 0.55 6.18
C LYS A 89 0.07 1.68 6.50
N ILE A 90 -1.24 1.44 6.42
CA ILE A 90 -2.25 2.42 6.82
C ILE A 90 -2.17 2.65 8.34
N ALA A 91 -2.06 1.59 9.13
CA ALA A 91 -1.94 1.68 10.59
C ALA A 91 -0.63 2.38 11.03
N GLU A 92 0.52 2.06 10.43
CA GLU A 92 1.79 2.74 10.68
C GLU A 92 1.67 4.26 10.44
N ASN A 93 1.00 4.68 9.36
CA ASN A 93 0.78 6.10 9.08
C ASN A 93 -0.10 6.78 10.13
N GLU A 94 -1.10 6.09 10.69
CA GLU A 94 -1.96 6.64 11.74
C GLU A 94 -1.18 6.83 13.06
N GLU A 95 -0.29 5.88 13.40
CA GLU A 95 0.57 5.98 14.59
C GLU A 95 1.58 7.13 14.47
N GLU A 96 2.23 7.30 13.31
CA GLU A 96 3.18 8.40 13.08
C GLU A 96 2.51 9.78 13.19
N VAL A 97 1.32 9.96 12.62
CA VAL A 97 0.56 11.22 12.71
C VAL A 97 0.18 11.56 14.15
N ASN A 98 -0.14 10.56 14.97
CA ASN A 98 -0.47 10.79 16.38
C ASN A 98 0.79 11.12 17.21
N HIS A 99 1.92 10.46 16.94
CA HIS A 99 3.17 10.70 17.67
C HIS A 99 3.74 12.11 17.39
N ASP A 100 3.56 12.65 16.19
CA ASP A 100 4.01 14.01 15.86
C ASP A 100 3.12 15.07 16.54
N ARG A 101 1.81 14.83 16.69
CA ARG A 101 0.92 15.73 17.45
C ARG A 101 1.25 15.83 18.93
N GLU A 102 1.65 14.71 19.55
CA GLU A 102 2.03 14.71 20.97
C GLU A 102 3.34 15.47 21.24
N LYS A 103 4.22 15.62 20.24
CA LYS A 103 5.47 16.39 20.39
C LYS A 103 5.30 17.90 20.27
N ASP A 104 4.21 18.36 19.66
CA ASP A 104 3.91 19.78 19.48
C ASP A 104 3.11 20.37 20.67
N GLU A 105 2.76 19.54 21.67
CA GLU A 105 2.00 19.95 22.87
C GLU A 105 2.87 20.16 24.14
N ASP A 106 4.21 20.04 24.06
CA ASP A 106 5.18 20.33 25.14
C ASP A 106 5.99 21.63 24.90
#